data_AF-A0A9D9AGU2-F1
#
_entry.id   AF-A0A9D9AGU2-F1
#
_cell.length_a   1.000
_cell.length_b   1.000
_cell.length_c   1.000
_cell.angle_alpha   90.00
_cell.angle_beta   90.00
_cell.angle_gamma   90.00
#
_symmetry.space_group_name_H-M   'P 1'
#
loop_
_entity.id
_entity.type
_entity.pdbx_description
1 polymer ?
#
loop_
_entity_poly.entity_id
_entity_poly.type
_entity_poly.pdbx_seq_one_letter_code
_entity_poly.pdbx_strand_id
1 'polypeptide(L)'
;MADLAADTDIQQDDPETSTQTATGARLRSFIERVERLEEEKKTIADDIKEVYAEAKGQGFDVKTMRKIISLRKKDPDDRAEEDALLETYMAALGMA
;
A
#
# COMPACT_ATOMS: atom_id res chain seq x y z
N MET A 1 21.61 -68.74 -16.31
CA MET A 1 22.03 -67.59 -15.49
C MET A 1 21.58 -66.35 -16.24
N ALA A 2 20.38 -65.89 -15.93
CA ALA A 2 19.83 -64.63 -16.40
C ALA A 2 19.84 -63.71 -15.18
N ASP A 3 20.57 -62.61 -15.24
CA ASP A 3 20.29 -61.46 -14.40
C ASP A 3 20.95 -60.20 -14.97
N LEU A 4 20.39 -59.05 -14.59
CA LEU A 4 20.83 -57.68 -14.85
C LEU A 4 20.33 -56.99 -16.13
N ALA A 5 19.01 -56.86 -16.24
CA ALA A 5 18.44 -55.63 -16.80
C ALA A 5 18.32 -54.62 -15.66
N ALA A 6 19.16 -53.59 -15.70
CA ALA A 6 19.17 -52.50 -14.74
C ALA A 6 17.82 -51.76 -14.74
N ASP A 7 17.33 -51.49 -13.53
CA ASP A 7 16.21 -50.62 -13.22
C ASP A 7 16.22 -49.36 -14.08
N THR A 8 15.23 -49.25 -14.96
CA THR A 8 14.83 -47.96 -15.52
C THR A 8 14.14 -47.22 -14.39
N ASP A 9 14.84 -46.24 -13.83
CA ASP A 9 14.34 -45.27 -12.86
C ASP A 9 13.02 -44.66 -13.38
N ILE A 10 11.89 -45.18 -12.89
CA ILE A 10 10.56 -44.65 -13.16
C ILE A 10 10.45 -43.40 -12.29
N GLN A 11 10.85 -42.25 -12.84
CA GLN A 11 10.45 -40.95 -12.31
C GLN A 11 8.92 -40.89 -12.38
N GLN A 12 8.27 -41.14 -11.24
CA GLN A 12 6.85 -40.92 -11.06
C GLN A 12 6.63 -39.39 -11.09
N ASP A 13 6.18 -38.88 -12.24
CA ASP A 13 5.59 -37.55 -12.37
C ASP A 13 4.24 -37.53 -11.63
N ASP A 14 4.29 -37.39 -10.31
CA ASP A 14 3.09 -37.22 -9.48
C ASP A 14 2.44 -35.85 -9.78
N PRO A 15 1.19 -35.82 -10.30
CA PRO A 15 0.51 -34.57 -10.69
C PRO A 15 0.22 -33.62 -9.51
N GLU A 16 0.24 -34.14 -8.28
CA GLU A 16 0.06 -33.39 -7.03
C GLU A 16 1.25 -32.46 -6.73
N THR A 17 2.49 -32.88 -7.06
CA THR A 17 3.71 -32.09 -6.85
C THR A 17 3.78 -30.92 -7.83
N SER A 18 3.38 -31.15 -9.08
CA SER A 18 3.36 -30.14 -10.14
C SER A 18 2.39 -28.98 -9.85
N THR A 19 1.22 -29.29 -9.28
CA THR A 19 0.19 -28.29 -8.94
C THR A 19 0.54 -27.48 -7.69
N GLN A 20 1.12 -28.11 -6.67
CA GLN A 20 1.65 -27.43 -5.48
C GLN A 20 2.79 -26.47 -5.85
N THR A 21 3.65 -26.86 -6.79
CA THR A 21 4.75 -26.02 -7.28
C THR A 21 4.25 -24.81 -8.07
N ALA A 22 3.22 -24.98 -8.90
CA ALA A 22 2.58 -23.88 -9.64
C ALA A 22 1.87 -22.87 -8.70
N THR A 23 1.21 -23.36 -7.65
CA THR A 23 0.57 -22.52 -6.64
C THR A 23 1.59 -21.76 -5.80
N GLY A 24 2.67 -22.41 -5.37
CA GLY A 24 3.78 -21.78 -4.66
C GLY A 24 4.48 -20.70 -5.49
N ALA A 25 4.66 -20.93 -6.80
CA ALA A 25 5.25 -19.94 -7.70
C ALA A 25 4.38 -18.67 -7.83
N ARG A 26 3.05 -18.82 -7.92
CA ARG A 26 2.14 -17.66 -7.96
C ARG A 26 2.15 -16.88 -6.65
N LEU A 27 2.13 -17.56 -5.51
CA LEU A 27 2.21 -16.92 -4.20
C LEU A 27 3.53 -16.12 -4.04
N ARG A 28 4.67 -16.71 -4.42
CA ARG A 28 5.97 -16.03 -4.42
C ARG A 28 5.94 -14.76 -5.28
N SER A 29 5.38 -14.84 -6.49
CA SER A 29 5.25 -13.67 -7.36
C SER A 29 4.40 -12.55 -6.74
N PHE A 30 3.31 -12.87 -6.03
CA PHE A 30 2.54 -11.85 -5.33
C PHE A 30 3.33 -11.22 -4.18
N ILE A 31 4.04 -12.02 -3.39
CA ILE A 31 4.85 -11.55 -2.25
C ILE A 31 5.95 -10.61 -2.75
N GLU A 32 6.75 -11.03 -3.72
CA GLU A 32 7.85 -10.23 -4.27
C GLU A 32 7.36 -8.88 -4.83
N ARG A 33 6.19 -8.89 -5.49
CA ARG A 33 5.57 -7.66 -5.99
C ARG A 33 5.13 -6.73 -4.86
N VAL A 34 4.57 -7.26 -3.77
CA VAL A 34 4.14 -6.47 -2.61
C VAL A 34 5.34 -5.92 -1.85
N GLU A 35 6.40 -6.72 -1.66
CA GLU A 35 7.62 -6.27 -0.97
C GLU A 35 8.26 -5.09 -1.70
N ARG A 36 8.41 -5.18 -3.02
CA ARG A 36 8.89 -4.06 -3.84
C ARG A 36 8.00 -2.82 -3.70
N LEU A 37 6.67 -2.98 -3.71
CA LEU A 37 5.74 -1.86 -3.55
C LEU A 37 5.82 -1.23 -2.15
N GLU A 38 6.06 -2.02 -1.09
CA GLU A 38 6.27 -1.50 0.26
C GLU A 38 7.61 -0.75 0.38
N GLU A 39 8.67 -1.19 -0.30
CA GLU A 39 9.92 -0.44 -0.41
C GLU A 39 9.73 0.91 -1.13
N GLU A 40 9.05 0.92 -2.29
CA GLU A 40 8.73 2.14 -3.02
C GLU A 40 7.90 3.11 -2.17
N LYS A 41 6.87 2.59 -1.49
CA LYS A 41 6.02 3.36 -0.56
C LYS A 41 6.83 3.95 0.59
N LYS A 42 7.82 3.22 1.12
CA LYS A 42 8.70 3.73 2.18
C LYS A 42 9.54 4.89 1.67
N THR A 43 10.17 4.76 0.50
CA THR A 43 10.95 5.84 -0.12
C THR A 43 10.10 7.09 -0.32
N ILE A 44 8.89 6.95 -0.89
CA ILE A 44 7.96 8.06 -1.07
C ILE A 44 7.55 8.67 0.28
N ALA A 45 7.33 7.85 1.30
CA ALA A 45 6.99 8.34 2.64
C ALA A 45 8.13 9.12 3.28
N ASP A 46 9.38 8.74 3.02
CA ASP A 46 10.56 9.46 3.51
C ASP A 46 10.74 10.79 2.75
N ASP A 47 10.58 10.81 1.42
CA ASP A 47 10.57 12.04 0.62
C ASP A 47 9.50 13.04 1.12
N ILE A 48 8.29 12.56 1.41
CA ILE A 48 7.20 13.38 1.97
C ILE A 48 7.60 13.97 3.33
N LYS A 49 8.32 13.22 4.18
CA LYS A 49 8.80 13.74 5.47
C LYS A 49 9.84 14.83 5.28
N GLU A 50 10.75 14.67 4.33
CA GLU A 50 11.77 15.68 4.01
C GLU A 50 11.12 16.99 3.55
N VAL A 51 10.12 16.93 2.67
CA VAL A 51 9.36 18.12 2.24
C VAL A 51 8.69 18.84 3.42
N TYR A 52 8.07 18.08 4.34
CA TYR A 52 7.50 18.70 5.55
C TYR A 52 8.57 19.27 6.48
N ALA A 53 9.74 18.64 6.58
CA ALA A 53 10.85 19.14 7.38
C ALA A 53 11.42 20.44 6.80
N GLU A 54 11.57 20.50 5.47
CA GLU A 54 11.99 21.71 4.75
C GLU A 54 10.98 22.85 4.97
N ALA A 55 9.68 22.59 4.77
CA ALA A 55 8.63 23.57 4.99
C ALA A 55 8.64 24.11 6.43
N LYS A 56 8.87 23.22 7.42
CA LYS A 56 9.04 23.63 8.83
C LYS A 56 10.26 24.55 9.01
N GLY A 57 11.38 24.24 8.37
CA GLY A 57 12.59 25.07 8.40
C GLY A 57 12.38 26.45 7.78
N GLN A 58 11.47 26.56 6.80
CA GLN A 58 11.04 27.81 6.19
C GLN A 58 9.97 28.57 6.99
N GLY A 59 9.50 28.01 8.11
CA GLY A 59 8.53 28.65 9.01
C GLY A 59 7.05 28.30 8.76
N PHE A 60 6.75 27.33 7.90
CA PHE A 60 5.38 26.88 7.69
C PHE A 60 4.91 25.91 8.80
N ASP A 61 3.62 26.01 9.18
CA ASP A 61 3.01 25.05 10.10
C ASP A 61 2.61 23.74 9.38
N VAL A 62 3.43 22.70 9.60
CA VAL A 62 3.23 21.36 9.03
C VAL A 62 1.87 20.76 9.39
N LYS A 63 1.31 21.06 10.57
CA LYS A 63 0.01 20.52 11.00
C LYS A 63 -1.11 21.06 10.11
N THR A 64 -1.11 22.35 9.84
CA THR A 64 -2.06 23.00 8.94
C THR A 64 -1.88 22.52 7.50
N MET A 65 -0.64 22.35 7.02
CA MET A 65 -0.38 21.77 5.69
C MET A 65 -0.99 20.37 5.53
N ARG A 66 -0.82 19.50 6.53
CA ARG A 66 -1.44 18.16 6.53
C ARG A 66 -2.96 18.22 6.50
N LYS A 67 -3.56 19.15 7.25
CA LYS A 67 -5.01 19.41 7.22
C LYS A 67 -5.46 19.82 5.81
N ILE A 68 -4.75 20.74 5.16
CA ILE A 68 -5.04 21.17 3.78
C ILE A 68 -4.95 19.99 2.82
N ILE A 69 -3.89 19.17 2.89
CA ILE A 69 -3.74 18.00 2.02
C ILE A 69 -4.89 16.99 2.24
N SER A 70 -5.30 16.77 3.49
CA SER A 70 -6.46 15.93 3.79
C SER A 70 -7.76 16.49 3.20
N LEU A 71 -7.99 17.80 3.31
CA LEU A 71 -9.16 18.46 2.73
C LEU A 71 -9.16 18.37 1.20
N ARG A 72 -7.99 18.50 0.57
CA ARG A 72 -7.82 18.40 -0.89
C ARG A 72 -8.03 16.98 -1.45
N LYS A 73 -8.03 15.97 -0.59
CA LYS A 73 -8.32 14.57 -0.97
C LYS A 73 -9.81 14.24 -0.90
N LYS A 74 -10.62 15.06 -0.22
CA LYS A 74 -12.07 14.89 -0.16
C LYS A 74 -12.70 15.31 -1.48
N ASP A 75 -13.87 14.76 -1.77
CA ASP A 75 -14.69 15.23 -2.87
C ASP A 75 -15.10 16.71 -2.63
N PRO A 76 -15.11 17.57 -3.66
CA PRO A 76 -15.50 18.97 -3.51
C PRO A 76 -16.90 19.18 -2.94
N ASP A 77 -17.85 18.31 -3.30
CA ASP A 77 -19.25 18.41 -2.86
C ASP A 77 -19.37 17.96 -1.40
N ASP A 78 -18.73 16.84 -1.03
CA ASP A 78 -18.65 16.39 0.38
C ASP A 78 -18.05 17.47 1.28
N ARG A 79 -16.98 18.13 0.80
CA ARG A 79 -16.33 19.22 1.55
C ARG A 79 -17.27 20.42 1.70
N ALA A 80 -17.99 20.79 0.65
CA ALA A 80 -18.92 21.92 0.70
C ALA A 80 -20.09 21.65 1.66
N GLU A 81 -20.60 20.42 1.69
CA GLU A 81 -21.64 20.01 2.64
C GLU A 81 -21.13 20.05 4.08
N GLU A 82 -19.95 19.47 4.35
CA GLU A 82 -19.33 19.52 5.68
C GLU A 82 -19.06 20.96 6.15
N ASP A 83 -18.56 21.83 5.26
CA ASP A 83 -18.28 23.24 5.57
C ASP A 83 -19.57 24.00 5.90
N ALA A 84 -20.66 23.77 5.16
CA ALA A 84 -21.96 24.39 5.44
C ALA A 84 -22.57 23.93 6.78
N LEU A 85 -22.41 22.65 7.12
CA LEU A 85 -22.82 22.12 8.42
C LEU A 85 -21.98 22.71 9.56
N LEU A 86 -20.67 22.81 9.36
CA LEU A 86 -19.74 23.38 10.34
C LEU A 86 -20.08 24.84 10.62
N GLU A 87 -20.31 25.65 9.58
CA GLU A 87 -20.72 27.04 9.69
C GLU A 87 -22.03 27.18 10.48
N THR A 88 -23.03 26.35 10.15
CA THR A 88 -24.32 26.31 10.87
C THR A 88 -24.12 26.05 12.36
N TYR A 89 -23.27 25.09 12.72
CA TYR A 89 -23.00 24.75 14.12
C TYR A 89 -22.18 25.82 14.83
N MET A 90 -21.19 26.42 14.18
CA MET A 90 -20.42 27.54 14.75
C MET A 90 -21.30 28.75 15.02
N ALA A 91 -22.21 29.09 14.08
CA ALA A 91 -23.19 30.16 14.27
C ALA A 91 -24.12 29.90 15.45
N ALA A 92 -24.63 28.66 15.59
CA ALA A 92 -25.47 28.27 16.73
C ALA A 92 -24.74 28.35 18.09
N LEU A 93 -23.42 28.17 18.09
CA LEU A 93 -22.56 28.28 19.27
C LEU A 93 -22.02 29.69 19.51
N GLY A 94 -22.31 30.66 18.65
CA GLY A 94 -21.77 32.03 18.73
C GLY A 94 -20.26 32.11 18.48
N MET A 95 -19.71 31.18 17.70
CA MET A 95 -18.29 31.10 17.32
C MET A 95 -18.01 31.65 15.90
N ALA A 96 -19.02 32.26 15.26
CA ALA A 96 -18.93 32.84 13.92
C ALA A 96 -18.25 34.22 13.92
#